data_AF-A0A7X7VVI8-F1
#
_entry.id   AF-A0A7X7VVI8-F1
#
_cell.length_a   1.000
_cell.length_b   1.000
_cell.length_c   1.000
_cell.angle_alpha   90.00
_cell.angle_beta   90.00
_cell.angle_gamma   90.00
#
_symmetry.space_group_name_H-M   'P 1'
#
loop_
_entity.id
_entity.type
_entity.pdbx_description
1 polymer ?
#
loop_
_entity_poly.entity_id
_entity_poly.type
_entity_poly.pdbx_seq_one_letter_code
_entity_poly.pdbx_strand_id
1 'polypeptide(L)'
;MTVSTDWKKAPASQIVCYCNNVNKEQIVRAIAKGAETVEAVTSLTGAGKGSECATKNPSGRCCCPDIQALIEAYLPALKAIKSGCT
;
A
#
# COMPACT_ATOMS: atom_id res chain seq x y z
N MET A 1 -10.81 18.68 -2.34
CA MET A 1 -9.91 18.47 -1.19
C MET A 1 -9.44 17.02 -1.23
N THR A 2 -8.25 16.74 -1.75
CA THR A 2 -7.66 15.39 -1.72
C THR A 2 -6.95 15.22 -0.38
N VAL A 3 -7.61 14.61 0.59
CA VAL A 3 -6.96 14.24 1.86
C VAL A 3 -5.93 13.17 1.52
N SER A 4 -4.65 13.56 1.52
CA SER A 4 -3.53 12.64 1.39
C SER A 4 -3.22 12.08 2.77
N THR A 5 -3.37 10.77 2.95
CA THR A 5 -3.08 10.10 4.22
C THR A 5 -1.58 10.10 4.48
N ASP A 6 -1.14 10.52 5.67
CA ASP A 6 0.24 10.33 6.12
C ASP A 6 0.47 8.85 6.47
N TRP A 7 0.90 8.07 5.48
CA TRP A 7 1.11 6.63 5.61
C TRP A 7 2.20 6.23 6.59
N LYS A 8 3.09 7.13 6.98
CA LYS A 8 4.08 6.85 8.04
C LYS A 8 3.43 6.88 9.41
N LYS A 9 2.43 7.76 9.63
CA LYS A 9 1.70 7.89 10.90
C LYS A 9 0.46 7.00 11.03
N ALA A 10 -0.13 6.55 9.91
CA ALA A 10 -1.31 5.69 9.93
C ALA A 10 -1.04 4.36 10.68
N PRO A 11 -2.03 3.81 11.42
CA PRO A 11 -1.86 2.54 12.12
C PRO A 11 -1.67 1.38 11.13
N ALA A 12 -1.00 0.31 11.57
CA ALA A 12 -0.75 -0.87 10.74
C ALA A 12 -2.05 -1.52 10.21
N SER A 13 -3.11 -1.47 11.02
CA SER A 13 -4.45 -1.98 10.70
C SER A 13 -5.27 -1.07 9.78
N GLN A 14 -4.78 0.12 9.41
CA GLN A 14 -5.49 1.04 8.51
C GLN A 14 -5.79 0.36 7.18
N ILE A 15 -7.07 0.31 6.79
CA ILE A 15 -7.47 -0.21 5.48
C ILE A 15 -6.99 0.73 4.38
N VAL A 16 -6.31 0.16 3.38
CA VAL A 16 -5.83 0.84 2.18
C VAL A 16 -6.74 0.50 0.99
N CYS A 17 -7.01 -0.79 0.78
CA CYS A 17 -7.93 -1.25 -0.26
C CYS A 17 -9.22 -1.78 0.38
N TYR A 18 -10.29 -0.99 0.28
CA TYR A 18 -11.59 -1.34 0.82
C TYR A 18 -12.32 -2.43 0.00
N CYS A 19 -12.03 -2.55 -1.30
CA CYS A 19 -12.67 -3.58 -2.13
C CYS A 19 -12.32 -5.00 -1.67
N ASN A 20 -11.05 -5.22 -1.31
CA ASN A 20 -10.50 -6.53 -0.98
C ASN A 20 -10.00 -6.63 0.47
N ASN A 21 -10.39 -5.66 1.31
CA ASN A 21 -10.04 -5.59 2.73
C ASN A 21 -8.54 -5.75 3.02
N VAL A 22 -7.71 -4.99 2.31
CA VAL A 22 -6.24 -5.01 2.49
C VAL A 22 -5.79 -3.82 3.31
N ASN A 23 -5.05 -4.07 4.39
CA ASN A 23 -4.54 -3.06 5.31
C ASN A 23 -3.08 -2.65 5.00
N LYS A 24 -2.62 -1.57 5.65
CA LYS A 24 -1.26 -1.02 5.53
C LYS A 24 -0.19 -2.08 5.80
N GLU A 25 -0.34 -2.88 6.85
CA GLU A 25 0.63 -3.91 7.21
C GLU A 25 0.85 -4.92 6.08
N GLN A 26 -0.23 -5.39 5.44
CA GLN A 26 -0.14 -6.34 4.33
C GLN A 26 0.62 -5.73 3.13
N ILE A 27 0.36 -4.46 2.82
CA ILE A 27 1.07 -3.73 1.76
C ILE A 27 2.56 -3.59 2.10
N VAL A 28 2.90 -3.14 3.32
CA VAL A 28 4.30 -2.98 3.76
C VAL A 28 5.03 -4.32 3.77
N ARG A 29 4.37 -5.41 4.20
CA ARG A 29 4.92 -6.78 4.12
C ARG A 29 5.17 -7.22 2.68
N ALA A 30 4.31 -6.85 1.73
CA ALA A 30 4.53 -7.14 0.31
C ALA A 30 5.77 -6.39 -0.22
N ILE A 31 5.94 -5.12 0.15
CA ILE A 31 7.13 -4.32 -0.20
C ILE A 31 8.39 -4.97 0.40
N ALA A 32 8.34 -5.39 1.66
CA ALA A 32 9.46 -6.09 2.33
C ALA A 32 9.81 -7.43 1.65
N LYS A 33 8.84 -8.09 1.00
CA LYS A 33 9.06 -9.29 0.16
C LYS A 33 9.62 -8.98 -1.23
N GLY A 34 9.85 -7.71 -1.56
CA GLY A 34 10.42 -7.29 -2.85
C GLY A 34 9.41 -6.76 -3.86
N ALA A 35 8.16 -6.47 -3.47
CA ALA A 35 7.24 -5.78 -4.37
C ALA A 35 7.59 -4.30 -4.47
N GLU A 36 8.18 -3.89 -5.60
CA GLU A 36 8.64 -2.52 -5.82
C GLU A 36 7.69 -1.67 -6.67
N THR A 37 6.62 -2.25 -7.20
CA THR A 37 5.62 -1.57 -8.04
C THR A 37 4.20 -1.84 -7.55
N VAL A 38 3.24 -1.01 -7.97
CA VAL A 38 1.82 -1.20 -7.66
C VAL A 38 1.33 -2.55 -8.17
N GLU A 39 1.77 -2.99 -9.35
CA GLU A 39 1.43 -4.29 -9.95
C GLU A 39 1.97 -5.46 -9.13
N ALA A 40 3.21 -5.34 -8.63
CA ALA A 40 3.81 -6.36 -7.78
C ALA A 40 3.06 -6.47 -6.44
N VAL A 41 2.73 -5.33 -5.81
CA VAL A 41 1.92 -5.30 -4.59
C VAL A 41 0.52 -5.88 -4.84
N THR A 42 -0.10 -5.52 -5.96
CA THR A 42 -1.41 -6.03 -6.41
C THR A 42 -1.38 -7.55 -6.57
N SER A 43 -0.30 -8.09 -7.13
CA SER A 43 -0.12 -9.52 -7.33
C SER A 43 0.03 -10.28 -6.02
N LEU A 44 0.72 -9.71 -5.02
CA LEU A 44 0.94 -10.35 -3.71
C LEU A 44 -0.22 -10.19 -2.71
N THR A 45 -0.98 -9.10 -2.79
CA THR A 45 -1.98 -8.74 -1.77
C THR A 45 -3.42 -8.77 -2.27
N GLY A 46 -3.64 -8.74 -3.58
CA GLY A 46 -4.96 -8.56 -4.18
C GLY A 46 -5.50 -7.13 -4.11
N ALA A 47 -4.82 -6.19 -3.45
CA ALA A 47 -5.23 -4.78 -3.46
C ALA A 47 -5.27 -4.23 -4.90
N GLY A 48 -6.21 -3.32 -5.20
CA GLY A 48 -6.34 -2.73 -6.54
C GLY A 48 -7.06 -3.59 -7.59
N LYS A 49 -7.43 -4.85 -7.28
CA LYS A 49 -8.18 -5.73 -8.22
C LYS A 49 -9.70 -5.54 -8.23
N GLY A 50 -10.27 -4.83 -7.25
CA GLY A 50 -11.72 -4.61 -7.16
C GLY A 50 -12.18 -3.35 -7.89
N SER A 51 -13.44 -3.32 -8.34
CA SER A 51 -14.03 -2.24 -9.12
C SER A 51 -15.00 -1.33 -8.35
N GLU A 52 -15.35 -1.66 -7.10
CA GLU A 52 -16.35 -0.96 -6.28
C GLU A 52 -15.76 0.22 -5.48
N CYS A 53 -14.72 0.87 -5.98
CA CYS A 53 -14.00 1.90 -5.23
C CYS A 53 -14.87 3.13 -4.90
N ALA A 54 -15.82 3.46 -5.79
CA ALA A 54 -16.72 4.60 -5.61
C ALA A 54 -17.67 4.43 -4.41
N THR A 55 -17.96 3.19 -4.01
CA THR A 55 -18.92 2.87 -2.94
C THR A 55 -18.24 2.31 -1.69
N LYS A 56 -17.21 1.47 -1.83
CA LYS A 56 -16.53 0.83 -0.70
C LYS A 56 -15.43 1.68 -0.09
N ASN A 57 -14.71 2.50 -0.89
CA ASN A 57 -13.66 3.35 -0.36
C ASN A 57 -14.26 4.68 0.14
N PRO A 58 -14.08 5.09 1.40
CA PRO A 58 -14.56 6.38 1.91
C PRO A 58 -14.10 7.59 1.10
N SER A 59 -12.96 7.49 0.41
CA SER A 59 -12.48 8.55 -0.47
C SER A 59 -13.11 8.56 -1.87
N GLY A 60 -13.97 7.58 -2.19
CA GLY A 60 -14.63 7.43 -3.49
C GLY A 60 -13.70 7.15 -4.67
N ARG A 61 -12.43 6.78 -4.41
CA ARG A 61 -11.37 6.60 -5.42
C ARG A 61 -10.63 5.29 -5.24
N CYS A 62 -9.94 4.84 -6.28
CA CYS A 62 -9.08 3.66 -6.21
C CYS A 62 -7.93 3.84 -5.21
N CYS A 63 -7.51 2.74 -4.58
CA CYS A 63 -6.39 2.69 -3.63
C CYS A 63 -5.01 2.71 -4.29
N CYS A 64 -4.89 2.56 -5.62
CA CYS A 64 -3.59 2.53 -6.30
C CYS A 64 -2.67 3.72 -5.98
N PRO A 65 -3.16 4.99 -5.89
CA PRO A 65 -2.33 6.11 -5.46
C PRO A 65 -1.81 5.96 -4.02
N ASP A 66 -2.57 5.34 -3.13
CA ASP A 66 -2.15 5.10 -1.74
C ASP A 66 -1.11 3.98 -1.65
N ILE A 67 -1.24 2.95 -2.50
CA ILE A 67 -0.23 1.90 -2.67
C ILE A 67 1.08 2.51 -3.17
N GLN A 68 1.02 3.39 -4.17
CA GLN A 68 2.20 4.10 -4.69
C GLN A 68 2.88 4.91 -3.58
N ALA A 69 2.11 5.68 -2.80
CA ALA A 69 2.64 6.45 -1.68
C ALA A 69 3.29 5.57 -0.59
N LEU A 70 2.74 4.38 -0.33
CA LEU A 70 3.34 3.39 0.58
C LEU A 70 4.66 2.84 0.03
N ILE A 71 4.75 2.54 -1.27
CA ILE A 71 6.00 2.12 -1.91
C ILE A 71 7.06 3.20 -1.74
N GLU A 72 6.76 4.44 -2.10
CA GLU A 72 7.69 5.57 -1.96
C GLU A 72 8.12 5.81 -0.51
N ALA A 73 7.22 5.61 0.45
CA ALA A 73 7.51 5.83 1.86
C ALA A 73 8.41 4.76 2.50
N TYR A 74 8.33 3.49 2.05
CA TYR A 74 8.97 2.36 2.74
C TYR A 74 10.06 1.67 1.92
N LEU A 75 9.99 1.65 0.59
CA LEU A 75 10.95 0.95 -0.27
C LEU A 75 12.41 1.40 -0.06
N PRO A 76 12.74 2.71 0.05
CA PRO A 76 14.13 3.14 0.25
C PRO A 76 14.75 2.59 1.54
N ALA A 77 14.01 2.65 2.66
CA ALA A 77 14.48 2.15 3.94
C ALA A 77 14.66 0.63 3.92
N LEU A 78 13.73 -0.11 3.32
CA LEU A 78 13.80 -1.57 3.20
C LEU A 78 14.98 -2.01 2.30
N LYS A 79 15.27 -1.28 1.22
CA LYS A 79 16.46 -1.52 0.39
C LYS A 79 17.75 -1.29 1.16
N ALA A 80 17.85 -0.19 1.91
CA ALA A 80 19.04 0.13 2.70
C ALA A 80 19.36 -0.93 3.76
N ILE A 81 18.33 -1.45 4.45
CA ILE A 81 18.47 -2.54 5.42
C ILE A 81 18.97 -3.82 4.74
N LYS A 82 18.41 -4.18 3.58
CA LYS A 82 18.80 -5.41 2.85
C LYS A 82 20.23 -5.35 2.33
N SER A 83 20.73 -4.18 1.95
CA SER A 83 22.11 -3.99 1.48
C SER A 83 23.16 -3.91 2.59
N GLY A 84 22.76 -3.60 3.82
CA GLY A 84 23.68 -3.32 4.94
C GLY A 84 23.92 -4.47 5.92
N CYS A 85 23.29 -5.63 5.73
CA CYS A 85 23.41 -6.80 6.62
C CYS A 85 24.27 -7.95 6.04
N THR A 86 25.37 -7.62 5.35
CA THR A 86 26.41 -8.59 4.94
C THR A 86 27.55 -8.66 5.93
#